data_AF-A0A067FFU7-F1
#
_entry.id   AF-A0A067FFU7-F1
#
_cell.length_a   1.000
_cell.length_b   1.000
_cell.length_c   1.000
_cell.angle_alpha   90.00
_cell.angle_beta   90.00
_cell.angle_gamma   90.00
#
_symmetry.space_group_name_H-M   'P 1'
#
loop_
_entity.id
_entity.type
_entity.pdbx_description
1 polymer ?
#
loop_
_entity_poly.entity_id
_entity_poly.type
_entity_poly.pdbx_seq_one_letter_code
_entity_poly.pdbx_strand_id
1 'polypeptide(L)' 'GLLSTKRDAYGRLILGDIITSVNGKKVSNGSDLYRILDQCKVGDEVSCFTFL' A
#
# COMPACT_ATOMS: atom_id res chain seq x y z
N GLY A 1 -9.18 -4.27 -6.61
CA GLY A 1 -8.26 -5.38 -6.29
C GLY A 1 -6.84 -4.86 -6.39
N LEU A 2 -5.97 -5.20 -5.46
CA LEU A 2 -4.57 -4.74 -5.45
C LEU A 2 -3.74 -5.53 -6.47
N LEU A 3 -2.96 -4.84 -7.30
CA LEU A 3 -2.04 -5.45 -8.23
C LEU A 3 -0.73 -5.83 -7.52
N SER A 4 -0.48 -7.13 -7.39
CA SER A 4 0.82 -7.62 -6.92
C SER A 4 1.92 -7.24 -7.90
N THR A 5 3.10 -6.92 -7.35
CA THR A 5 4.33 -6.76 -8.11
C THR A 5 4.64 -8.09 -8.80
N LYS A 6 4.69 -8.09 -10.14
CA LYS A 6 5.01 -9.29 -10.92
C LYS A 6 6.38 -9.13 -11.56
N ARG A 7 7.16 -10.20 -11.53
CA ARG A 7 8.42 -10.27 -12.28
C ARG A 7 8.13 -10.93 -13.61
N ASP A 8 8.40 -10.22 -14.69
CA ASP A 8 8.24 -10.78 -16.03
C ASP A 8 9.41 -11.73 -16.35
N ALA A 9 9.18 -12.70 -17.24
CA ALA A 9 10.18 -13.69 -17.65
C ALA A 9 11.44 -13.06 -18.25
N TYR A 10 11.34 -11.82 -18.72
CA TYR A 10 12.44 -11.01 -19.26
C TYR A 10 13.36 -10.37 -18.19
N GLY A 11 13.15 -10.67 -16.90
CA GLY A 11 13.95 -10.13 -15.79
C GLY A 11 13.60 -8.69 -15.40
N ARG A 12 12.64 -8.05 -16.07
CA ARG A 12 12.10 -6.74 -15.70
C ARG A 12 11.13 -6.90 -14.54
N LEU A 13 11.34 -6.10 -13.50
CA LEU A 13 10.41 -5.98 -12.40
C LEU A 13 9.29 -5.04 -12.85
N ILE A 14 8.09 -5.59 -13.02
CA ILE A 14 6.89 -4.75 -13.15
C ILE A 14 6.48 -4.40 -11.72
N LEU A 15 6.84 -3.19 -11.30
CA LEU A 15 6.30 -2.62 -10.06
C LEU A 15 4.78 -2.54 -10.20
N GLY A 16 4.10 -3.20 -9.26
CA GLY A 16 2.64 -3.14 -9.17
C GLY A 16 2.18 -1.85 -8.49
N ASP A 17 0.99 -1.90 -7.90
CA ASP A 17 0.45 -0.80 -7.10
C ASP A 17 1.39 -0.49 -5.92
N ILE A 18 1.97 0.70 -5.91
CA ILE A 18 2.72 1.20 -4.75
C ILE A 18 1.76 1.97 -3.87
N ILE A 19 1.53 1.44 -2.66
CA ILE A 19 0.78 2.15 -1.63
C ILE A 19 1.66 3.28 -1.12
N THR A 20 1.38 4.50 -1.57
CA THR A 20 2.12 5.70 -1.12
C THR A 20 1.40 6.44 0.01
N SER A 21 0.10 6.18 0.19
CA SER A 21 -0.73 6.83 1.20
C SER A 21 -1.88 5.94 1.66
N VAL A 22 -2.21 6.05 2.94
CA VAL A 22 -3.29 5.31 3.60
C VAL A 22 -4.08 6.29 4.46
N ASN A 23 -5.39 6.42 4.21
CA ASN A 23 -6.28 7.30 4.96
C ASN A 23 -5.81 8.77 5.03
N GLY A 24 -5.29 9.30 3.91
CA GLY A 24 -4.73 10.66 3.82
C GLY A 24 -3.34 10.84 4.48
N LYS A 25 -2.79 9.81 5.13
CA LYS A 25 -1.44 9.81 5.68
C LYS A 25 -0.48 9.15 4.70
N LYS A 26 0.57 9.87 4.32
CA LYS A 26 1.63 9.32 3.46
C LYS A 26 2.39 8.24 4.23
N VAL A 27 2.37 7.01 3.71
CA VAL A 27 3.07 5.88 4.32
C VAL A 27 4.31 5.60 3.50
N SER A 28 5.47 5.86 4.09
CA SER A 28 6.77 5.64 3.43
C SER A 28 7.46 4.38 3.98
N ASN A 29 7.16 4.03 5.24
CA ASN A 29 7.76 2.93 5.98
C ASN A 29 6.68 2.00 6.54
N GLY A 30 7.02 0.71 6.70
CA GLY A 30 6.11 -0.28 7.30
C GLY A 30 5.67 0.06 8.73
N SER A 31 6.49 0.83 9.46
CA SER A 31 6.17 1.32 10.81
C SER A 31 4.99 2.29 10.80
N ASP A 32 4.89 3.16 9.79
CA ASP A 32 3.78 4.12 9.67
C ASP A 32 2.47 3.41 9.33
N LEU A 33 2.53 2.40 8.47
CA LEU A 33 1.37 1.55 8.17
C LEU A 33 0.83 0.91 9.45
N TYR A 34 1.72 0.35 10.26
CA TYR A 34 1.36 -0.29 11.52
C TYR A 34 0.76 0.70 12.53
N ARG A 35 1.30 1.92 12.63
CA ARG A 35 0.75 2.98 13.49
C ARG A 35 -0.63 3.43 13.05
N ILE A 36 -0.89 3.48 11.75
CA ILE A 36 -2.20 3.88 11.22
C ILE A 36 -3.24 2.80 11.50
N LEU A 37 -2.87 1.52 11.31
CA LEU A 37 -3.71 0.38 11.66
C LEU A 37 -3.99 0.30 13.17
N ASP A 38 -3.03 0.65 14.02
CA ASP A 38 -3.21 0.70 15.47
C ASP A 38 -4.16 1.82 15.92
N GLN A 39 -4.19 2.93 15.19
CA GLN A 39 -5.11 4.04 15.44
C GLN A 39 -6.53 3.78 14.90
N CYS A 40 -6.68 2.95 13.87
CA CYS A 40 -7.96 2.57 13.29
C CYS A 40 -8.59 1.42 14.09
N LYS A 41 -9.89 1.50 14.37
CA LYS A 41 -10.59 0.41 15.05
C LYS A 41 -11.03 -0.66 14.06
N VAL A 42 -11.18 -1.89 14.55
CA VAL A 42 -11.72 -3.00 13.74
C VAL A 42 -13.13 -2.63 13.29
N GLY A 43 -13.31 -2.39 11.99
CA GLY A 43 -14.55 -1.88 11.40
C GLY A 43 -14.40 -0.58 10.60
N ASP A 44 -13.26 0.13 10.71
CA ASP A 44 -12.98 1.31 9.88
C ASP A 44 -12.61 0.92 8.44
N GLU A 45 -13.25 1.56 7.47
CA GLU A 45 -12.89 1.45 6.05
C GLU A 45 -11.65 2.30 5.75
N VAL A 46 -10.52 1.62 5.59
CA VAL A 46 -9.24 2.27 5.27
C VAL A 46 -9.08 2.40 3.76
N SER A 47 -9.12 3.63 3.25
CA SER A 47 -8.80 3.90 1.84
C SER A 47 -7.30 3.99 1.62
N CYS A 48 -6.75 3.07 0.82
CA CYS A 48 -5.36 3.11 0.39
C CYS A 48 -5.27 3.74 -0.99
N PHE A 49 -4.46 4.79 -1.14
CA PHE A 49 -4.16 5.38 -2.43
C PHE A 49 -2.96 4.66 -3.05
N THR A 50 -3.18 4.03 -4.19
CA THR A 50 -2.13 3.46 -5.01
C THR A 50 -1.75 4.46 -6.10
N PHE A 51 -0.46 4.49 -6.44
CA PHE A 51 0.03 5.26 -7.57
C PHE A 51 0.13 4.31 -8.77
N LEU A 52 -0.70 4.53 -9.80
CA LEU A 52 -0.69 3.81 -11.08
C LEU A 52 -0.46 4.80 -12.23
#